data_AF-A0ABD3QGU6-F1
#
_entry.id   AF-A0ABD3QGU6-F1
#
_cell.length_a   1.000
_cell.length_b   1.000
_cell.length_c   1.000
_cell.angle_alpha   90.00
_cell.angle_beta   90.00
_cell.angle_gamma   90.00
#
_symmetry.space_group_name_H-M   'P 1'
#
loop_
_entity.id
_entity.type
_entity.pdbx_description
1 polymer ?
#
loop_
_entity_poly.entity_id
_entity_poly.type
_entity_poly.pdbx_seq_one_letter_code
_entity_poly.pdbx_strand_id
1 'polypeptide(L)'
;MLALTILIIAASICRSFSFSNGLPNTRLLQSASRPIPSRFSARPDHRKRSNAPKALYLSSEDEVRALLEKAKRLREEAAAMSGKTLEEIEEESKREKKQMEERKLQLTEIARNKSQRGAGAAPRIVPVPEDARSQVQQAASAVERAFKDGIVRQTIRFALLTDDEEMSGELNEWPGGAKQMFREAGRPLTEALLREVNVDASGKSNLPPTITTKDIWDFDGSAVVSSKNGSERRGGDVTALVFPNTDIKYLKDIETIDKDVGPEQLFLLINPFWRDVESWGFNILQPNGKKRAQEVVFDNGYDVTYAVQRFSARGEDCIALKAYPYDWQMYAYREDPSWFNRQIPIWLGSSKEEPSSSQFSELLNARPEFKMSKNMRQMQRMMGNDDQ
;
A
#
# COMPACT_ATOMS: atom_id res chain seq x y z
N MET A 1 -28.49 -32.83 -12.20
CA MET A 1 -28.77 -33.28 -10.82
C MET A 1 -27.64 -33.02 -9.81
N LEU A 2 -26.40 -32.70 -10.22
CA LEU A 2 -25.33 -32.28 -9.28
C LEU A 2 -25.38 -30.78 -8.87
N ALA A 3 -26.14 -29.95 -9.58
CA ALA A 3 -26.24 -28.52 -9.29
C ALA A 3 -27.25 -28.17 -8.16
N LEU A 4 -28.13 -29.11 -7.78
CA LEU A 4 -29.14 -28.87 -6.75
C LEU A 4 -28.65 -29.21 -5.33
N THR A 5 -27.58 -30.02 -5.21
CA THR A 5 -27.05 -30.48 -3.92
C THR A 5 -26.10 -29.46 -3.28
N ILE A 6 -25.49 -28.57 -4.06
CA ILE A 6 -24.57 -27.53 -3.55
C ILE A 6 -25.35 -26.34 -2.95
N LEU A 7 -26.59 -26.10 -3.38
CA LEU A 7 -27.41 -25.00 -2.84
C LEU A 7 -28.00 -25.28 -1.44
N ILE A 8 -28.09 -26.55 -1.02
CA ILE A 8 -28.66 -26.92 0.29
C ILE A 8 -27.63 -26.79 1.42
N ILE A 9 -26.33 -26.87 1.13
CA ILE A 9 -25.27 -26.73 2.14
C ILE A 9 -25.01 -25.25 2.48
N ALA A 10 -25.17 -24.34 1.51
CA ALA A 10 -24.99 -22.89 1.75
C ALA A 10 -26.09 -22.27 2.63
N ALA A 11 -27.29 -22.84 2.68
CA ALA A 11 -28.40 -22.34 3.48
C ALA A 11 -28.34 -22.73 4.97
N SER A 12 -27.46 -23.67 5.36
CA SER A 12 -27.39 -24.17 6.74
C SER A 12 -26.37 -23.42 7.63
N ILE A 13 -25.49 -22.60 7.03
CA ILE A 13 -24.46 -21.84 7.78
C ILE A 13 -24.93 -20.41 8.14
N CYS A 14 -26.07 -19.94 7.60
CA CYS A 14 -26.61 -18.59 7.88
C CYS A 14 -27.63 -18.50 9.03
N ARG A 15 -27.76 -19.51 9.90
CA ARG A 15 -28.62 -19.43 11.10
C ARG A 15 -27.88 -19.89 12.34
N SER A 16 -27.07 -19.00 12.93
CA SER A 16 -26.75 -18.99 14.36
C SER A 16 -25.85 -17.79 14.68
N PHE A 17 -26.41 -16.58 14.78
CA PHE A 17 -25.86 -15.51 15.62
C PHE A 17 -27.00 -14.54 15.94
N SER A 18 -27.84 -14.96 16.89
CA SER A 18 -28.81 -14.06 17.52
C SER A 18 -28.10 -13.22 18.57
N PHE A 19 -28.19 -11.91 18.37
CA PHE A 19 -27.99 -10.87 19.37
C PHE A 19 -28.91 -11.10 20.58
N SER A 20 -28.35 -10.94 21.79
CA SER A 20 -29.12 -10.55 22.97
C SER A 20 -28.38 -9.44 23.69
N ASN A 21 -29.05 -8.30 23.80
CA ASN A 21 -28.63 -7.11 24.52
C ASN A 21 -28.78 -7.30 26.04
N GLY A 22 -27.83 -6.77 26.81
CA GLY A 22 -27.96 -6.65 28.27
C GLY A 22 -26.87 -5.75 28.85
N LEU A 23 -27.27 -4.52 29.20
CA LEU A 23 -26.51 -3.43 29.83
C LEU A 23 -26.08 -3.74 31.30
N PRO A 24 -25.29 -2.86 31.96
CA PRO A 24 -24.18 -3.24 32.84
C PRO A 24 -24.56 -3.33 34.31
N ASN A 25 -23.70 -3.96 35.12
CA ASN A 25 -23.67 -3.65 36.53
C ASN A 25 -22.28 -3.72 37.17
N THR A 26 -22.09 -2.77 38.06
CA THR A 26 -20.91 -2.41 38.83
C THR A 26 -20.53 -3.39 39.95
N ARG A 27 -19.27 -3.24 40.38
CA ARG A 27 -18.72 -3.33 41.76
C ARG A 27 -18.02 -4.61 42.25
N LEU A 28 -16.86 -4.31 42.88
CA LEU A 28 -16.26 -4.84 44.11
C LEU A 28 -15.28 -6.02 44.02
N LEU A 29 -14.01 -5.66 44.26
CA LEU A 29 -13.08 -6.22 45.26
C LEU A 29 -13.30 -7.68 45.68
N GLN A 30 -12.29 -8.53 45.49
CA GLN A 30 -11.53 -9.08 46.62
C GLN A 30 -10.36 -9.95 46.18
N SER A 31 -9.25 -9.71 46.86
CA SER A 31 -8.05 -10.53 47.00
C SER A 31 -8.34 -11.96 47.43
N ALA A 32 -7.66 -12.94 46.83
CA ALA A 32 -7.30 -14.17 47.53
C ALA A 32 -6.05 -14.81 46.92
N SER A 33 -5.07 -14.97 47.79
CA SER A 33 -3.75 -15.55 47.59
C SER A 33 -3.70 -17.05 47.91
N ARG A 34 -2.74 -17.76 47.29
CA ARG A 34 -2.11 -19.06 47.65
C ARG A 34 -2.83 -20.37 47.23
N PRO A 35 -2.16 -21.55 47.23
CA PRO A 35 -0.72 -21.87 47.23
C PRO A 35 -0.28 -22.90 46.16
N ILE A 36 1.04 -23.05 46.06
CA ILE A 36 1.80 -24.16 45.44
C ILE A 36 1.51 -25.49 46.15
N PRO A 37 1.50 -26.62 45.42
CA PRO A 37 2.07 -27.85 45.95
C PRO A 37 3.11 -28.48 45.02
N SER A 38 4.18 -28.94 45.66
CA SER A 38 5.31 -29.69 45.13
C SER A 38 5.05 -31.20 45.08
N ARG A 39 5.67 -31.86 44.08
CA ARG A 39 6.24 -33.24 44.06
C ARG A 39 5.32 -34.44 44.29
N PHE A 40 5.32 -35.38 43.34
CA PHE A 40 5.73 -36.81 43.42
C PHE A 40 5.44 -37.44 42.02
N SER A 41 6.46 -37.76 41.22
CA SER A 41 7.00 -39.12 41.02
C SER A 41 5.97 -40.20 40.69
N ALA A 42 5.87 -40.60 39.41
CA ALA A 42 5.76 -41.99 38.97
C ALA A 42 6.03 -42.10 37.47
N ARG A 43 6.99 -42.95 37.08
CA ARG A 43 7.17 -43.45 35.70
C ARG A 43 5.96 -44.29 35.31
N PRO A 44 5.62 -44.33 34.02
CA PRO A 44 5.55 -45.64 33.38
C PRO A 44 6.30 -45.68 32.05
N ASP A 45 7.07 -46.76 31.91
CA ASP A 45 7.51 -47.33 30.65
C ASP A 45 6.32 -47.52 29.70
N HIS A 46 6.41 -46.96 28.50
CA HIS A 46 5.77 -47.57 27.34
C HIS A 46 6.58 -47.31 26.07
N ARG A 47 7.44 -48.30 25.76
CA ARG A 47 7.82 -48.65 24.40
C ARG A 47 6.56 -48.77 23.53
N LYS A 48 6.34 -47.82 22.62
CA LYS A 48 5.73 -48.11 21.31
C LYS A 48 6.52 -47.35 20.25
N ARG A 49 7.45 -48.10 19.62
CA ARG A 49 8.04 -47.74 18.33
C ARG A 49 6.90 -47.66 17.31
N SER A 50 6.43 -46.45 17.02
CA SER A 50 5.77 -46.18 15.75
C SER A 50 6.85 -46.04 14.70
N ASN A 51 6.83 -46.93 13.70
CA ASN A 51 7.60 -46.80 12.47
C ASN A 51 7.19 -45.49 11.78
N ALA A 52 7.91 -44.40 12.04
CA ALA A 52 7.93 -43.26 11.14
C ALA A 52 8.66 -43.71 9.87
N PRO A 53 8.08 -43.54 8.66
CA PRO A 53 8.82 -43.76 7.44
C PRO A 53 10.02 -42.82 7.48
N LYS A 54 11.22 -43.38 7.39
CA LYS A 54 12.44 -42.60 7.14
C LYS A 54 12.19 -41.82 5.86
N ALA A 55 11.93 -40.52 5.98
CA ALA A 55 12.01 -39.62 4.85
C ALA A 55 13.43 -39.74 4.32
N LEU A 56 13.54 -40.37 3.14
CA LEU A 56 14.77 -40.35 2.37
C LEU A 56 15.06 -38.88 2.12
N TYR A 57 16.07 -38.34 2.81
CA TYR A 57 16.71 -37.11 2.42
C TYR A 57 17.28 -37.36 1.02
N LEU A 58 16.51 -36.98 0.00
CA LEU A 58 17.05 -36.83 -1.34
C LEU A 58 18.15 -35.77 -1.22
N SER A 59 19.32 -36.08 -1.82
CA SER A 59 20.36 -35.07 -1.96
C SER A 59 19.76 -33.86 -2.66
N SER A 60 20.23 -32.66 -2.35
CA SER A 60 19.83 -31.44 -3.09
C SER A 60 20.00 -31.60 -4.59
N GLU A 61 20.91 -32.48 -5.04
CA GLU A 61 21.08 -32.82 -6.47
C GLU A 61 19.94 -33.69 -7.03
N ASP A 62 19.39 -34.60 -6.24
CA ASP A 62 18.27 -35.46 -6.66
C ASP A 62 16.96 -34.67 -6.74
N GLU A 63 16.77 -33.69 -5.86
CA GLU A 63 15.64 -32.75 -5.93
C GLU A 63 15.74 -31.85 -7.18
N VAL A 64 16.95 -31.37 -7.50
CA VAL A 64 17.20 -30.59 -8.73
C VAL A 64 16.93 -31.44 -9.97
N ARG A 65 17.37 -32.70 -10.01
CA ARG A 65 17.08 -33.62 -11.13
C ARG A 65 15.59 -33.90 -11.26
N ALA A 66 14.89 -34.16 -10.15
CA ALA A 66 13.45 -34.39 -10.15
C ALA A 66 12.66 -33.15 -10.64
N LEU A 67 13.12 -31.94 -10.27
CA LEU A 67 12.54 -30.69 -10.77
C LEU A 67 12.80 -30.49 -12.27
N LEU A 68 14.00 -30.82 -12.76
CA LEU A 68 14.33 -30.73 -14.18
C LEU A 68 13.52 -31.73 -15.01
N GLU A 69 13.33 -32.96 -14.54
CA GLU A 69 12.47 -33.94 -15.20
C GLU A 69 11.00 -33.53 -15.20
N LYS A 70 10.52 -32.98 -14.08
CA LYS A 70 9.14 -32.47 -13.98
C LYS A 70 8.94 -31.27 -14.93
N ALA A 71 9.91 -30.38 -15.02
CA ALA A 71 9.90 -29.26 -15.97
C ALA A 71 9.92 -29.77 -17.42
N LYS A 72 10.68 -30.82 -17.72
CA LYS A 72 10.71 -31.44 -19.05
C LYS A 72 9.34 -32.03 -19.43
N ARG A 73 8.71 -32.79 -18.53
CA ARG A 73 7.36 -33.35 -18.75
C ARG A 73 6.31 -32.26 -19.00
N LEU A 74 6.32 -31.19 -18.20
CA LEU A 74 5.40 -30.07 -18.40
C LEU A 74 5.59 -29.38 -19.76
N ARG A 75 6.83 -29.32 -20.27
CA ARG A 75 7.11 -28.78 -21.62
C ARG A 75 6.60 -29.70 -22.71
N GLU A 76 6.79 -31.01 -22.57
CA GLU A 76 6.28 -32.01 -23.51
C GLU A 76 4.74 -32.00 -23.56
N GLU A 77 4.07 -31.89 -22.40
CA GLU A 77 2.62 -31.74 -22.31
C GLU A 77 2.13 -30.44 -22.95
N ALA A 78 2.83 -29.31 -22.73
CA ALA A 78 2.50 -28.03 -23.36
C ALA A 78 2.68 -28.04 -24.89
N ALA A 79 3.73 -28.72 -25.39
CA ALA A 79 3.95 -28.96 -26.82
C ALA A 79 2.80 -29.77 -27.43
N ALA A 80 2.44 -30.89 -26.79
CA ALA A 80 1.34 -31.73 -27.23
C ALA A 80 -0.01 -30.98 -27.26
N MET A 81 -0.27 -30.10 -26.29
CA MET A 81 -1.52 -29.33 -26.24
C MET A 81 -1.61 -28.20 -27.28
N SER A 82 -0.49 -27.56 -27.64
CA SER A 82 -0.51 -26.44 -28.60
C SER A 82 -0.34 -26.86 -30.06
N GLY A 83 -0.02 -28.14 -30.32
CA GLY A 83 0.25 -28.65 -31.67
C GLY A 83 1.56 -28.13 -32.28
N LYS A 84 2.41 -27.49 -31.47
CA LYS A 84 3.74 -26.97 -31.85
C LYS A 84 4.83 -27.93 -31.40
N THR A 85 5.98 -27.89 -32.08
CA THR A 85 7.15 -28.66 -31.67
C THR A 85 7.78 -28.06 -30.40
N LEU A 86 8.54 -28.87 -29.65
CA LEU A 86 9.23 -28.43 -28.43
C LEU A 86 10.19 -27.25 -28.73
N GLU A 87 10.84 -27.28 -29.89
CA GLU A 87 11.78 -26.24 -30.34
C GLU A 87 11.06 -24.92 -30.62
N GLU A 88 9.87 -24.95 -31.24
CA GLU A 88 9.05 -23.75 -31.50
C GLU A 88 8.61 -23.06 -30.20
N ILE A 89 8.25 -23.83 -29.17
CA ILE A 89 7.88 -23.29 -27.85
C ILE A 89 9.08 -22.65 -27.15
N GLU A 90 10.26 -23.26 -27.28
CA GLU A 90 11.47 -22.71 -26.68
C GLU A 90 11.90 -21.40 -27.36
N GLU A 91 11.77 -21.32 -28.69
CA GLU A 91 12.00 -20.08 -29.42
C GLU A 91 10.98 -18.99 -29.08
N GLU A 92 9.69 -19.32 -28.99
CA GLU A 92 8.62 -18.39 -28.62
C GLU A 92 8.86 -17.82 -27.22
N SER A 93 9.20 -18.67 -26.25
CA SER A 93 9.56 -18.25 -24.89
C SER A 93 10.81 -17.35 -24.86
N LYS A 94 11.84 -17.66 -25.65
CA LYS A 94 13.04 -16.80 -25.76
C LYS A 94 12.71 -15.44 -26.37
N ARG A 95 11.84 -15.38 -27.39
CA ARG A 95 11.40 -14.13 -28.02
C ARG A 95 10.57 -13.27 -27.06
N GLU A 96 9.61 -13.87 -26.36
CA GLU A 96 8.80 -13.17 -25.36
C GLU A 96 9.65 -12.61 -24.22
N LYS A 97 10.60 -13.40 -23.72
CA LYS A 97 11.52 -12.94 -22.66
C LYS A 97 12.36 -11.75 -23.12
N LYS A 98 12.88 -11.79 -24.35
CA LYS A 98 13.64 -10.69 -24.94
C LYS A 98 12.80 -9.43 -25.13
N GLN A 99 11.57 -9.56 -25.63
CA GLN A 99 10.65 -8.43 -25.78
C GLN A 99 10.25 -7.80 -24.44
N MET A 100 10.04 -8.62 -23.41
CA MET A 100 9.74 -8.14 -22.06
C MET A 100 10.91 -7.37 -21.46
N GLU A 101 12.14 -7.85 -21.68
CA GLU A 101 13.36 -7.18 -21.23
C GLU A 101 13.59 -5.86 -21.97
N GLU A 102 13.38 -5.82 -23.29
CA GLU A 102 13.44 -4.59 -24.10
C GLU A 102 12.39 -3.55 -23.65
N ARG A 103 11.15 -3.96 -23.39
CA ARG A 103 10.12 -3.05 -22.84
C ARG A 103 10.49 -2.50 -21.46
N LYS A 104 11.05 -3.34 -20.58
CA LYS A 104 11.51 -2.92 -19.25
C LYS A 104 12.62 -1.88 -19.35
N LEU A 105 13.54 -2.04 -20.29
CA LEU A 105 14.61 -1.07 -20.59
C LEU A 105 14.04 0.26 -21.10
N GLN A 106 13.08 0.21 -22.04
CA GLN A 106 12.45 1.43 -22.57
C GLN A 106 11.70 2.21 -21.48
N LEU A 107 10.96 1.54 -20.61
CA LEU A 107 10.26 2.18 -19.49
C LEU A 107 11.22 2.82 -18.48
N THR A 108 12.32 2.14 -18.16
CA THR A 108 13.36 2.71 -17.28
C THR A 108 14.06 3.90 -17.92
N GLU A 109 14.27 3.89 -19.23
CA GLU A 109 14.88 5.01 -19.96
C GLU A 109 13.94 6.23 -20.05
N ILE A 110 12.64 6.02 -20.24
CA ILE A 110 11.62 7.09 -20.18
C ILE A 110 11.57 7.71 -18.77
N ALA A 111 11.59 6.89 -17.71
CA ALA A 111 11.65 7.37 -16.33
C ALA A 111 12.94 8.15 -16.04
N ARG A 112 14.08 7.69 -16.58
CA ARG A 112 15.36 8.39 -16.49
C ARG A 112 15.34 9.73 -17.22
N ASN A 113 14.77 9.80 -18.42
CA ASN A 113 14.67 11.05 -19.17
C ASN A 113 13.69 12.04 -18.53
N LYS A 114 12.58 11.57 -17.95
CA LYS A 114 11.67 12.38 -17.13
C LYS A 114 12.39 12.97 -15.91
N SER A 115 13.18 12.17 -15.18
CA SER A 115 13.92 12.64 -14.00
C SER A 115 15.07 13.60 -14.35
N GLN A 116 15.73 13.43 -15.50
CA GLN A 116 16.78 14.35 -15.96
C GLN A 116 16.26 15.72 -16.37
N ARG A 117 15.02 15.82 -16.87
CA ARG A 117 14.41 17.13 -17.23
C ARG A 117 14.09 18.02 -16.02
N GLY A 118 14.02 17.47 -14.80
CA GLY A 118 13.80 18.22 -13.55
C GLY A 118 15.06 18.52 -12.73
N ALA A 119 16.24 18.05 -13.16
CA ALA A 119 17.44 17.94 -12.33
C ALA A 119 18.34 19.21 -12.26
N GLY A 120 17.73 20.39 -12.12
CA GLY A 120 18.46 21.67 -12.04
C GLY A 120 18.48 22.37 -10.67
N ALA A 121 17.61 21.97 -9.74
CA ALA A 121 17.51 22.60 -8.42
C ALA A 121 18.07 21.68 -7.34
N ALA A 122 18.86 22.23 -6.41
CA ALA A 122 19.26 21.53 -5.19
C ALA A 122 18.03 20.88 -4.52
N PRO A 123 18.17 19.69 -3.92
CA PRO A 123 17.03 18.96 -3.36
C PRO A 123 16.38 19.82 -2.26
N ARG A 124 15.22 20.41 -2.58
CA ARG A 124 14.46 21.18 -1.61
C ARG A 124 13.83 20.22 -0.63
N ILE A 125 14.21 20.33 0.64
CA ILE A 125 13.60 19.58 1.73
C ILE A 125 12.12 19.99 1.82
N VAL A 126 11.23 19.01 1.74
CA VAL A 126 9.78 19.17 1.83
C VAL A 126 9.38 18.86 3.27
N PRO A 127 8.76 19.80 4.00
CA PRO A 127 8.39 19.55 5.39
C PRO A 127 7.39 18.39 5.48
N VAL A 128 7.53 17.57 6.53
CA VAL A 128 6.54 16.56 6.87
C VAL A 128 5.23 17.27 7.24
N PRO A 129 4.07 16.87 6.70
CA PRO A 129 2.80 17.47 7.09
C PRO A 129 2.51 17.17 8.57
N GLU A 130 1.99 18.13 9.31
CA GLU A 130 1.69 17.98 10.75
C GLU A 130 0.31 17.34 10.97
N ASP A 131 -0.63 17.56 10.05
CA ASP A 131 -2.05 17.21 10.17
C ASP A 131 -2.67 16.87 8.79
N ALA A 132 -3.94 16.46 8.79
CA ALA A 132 -4.71 16.18 7.57
C ALA A 132 -4.76 17.38 6.61
N ARG A 133 -4.89 18.60 7.12
CA ARG A 133 -5.03 19.81 6.31
C ARG A 133 -3.75 20.16 5.57
N SER A 134 -2.61 20.18 6.26
CA SER A 134 -1.29 20.41 5.67
C SER A 134 -0.94 19.32 4.66
N GLN A 135 -1.34 18.07 4.94
CA GLN A 135 -1.19 16.97 4.00
C GLN A 135 -1.98 17.20 2.70
N VAL A 136 -3.24 17.66 2.81
CA VAL A 136 -4.09 18.01 1.66
C VAL A 136 -3.49 19.16 0.86
N GLN A 137 -3.04 20.24 1.52
CA GLN A 137 -2.42 21.38 0.83
C GLN A 137 -1.14 21.00 0.09
N GLN A 138 -0.31 20.16 0.71
CA GLN A 138 0.91 19.67 0.11
C GLN A 138 0.62 18.75 -1.09
N ALA A 139 -0.38 17.87 -0.98
CA ALA A 139 -0.86 17.03 -2.06
C ALA A 139 -1.41 17.86 -3.23
N ALA A 140 -2.29 18.82 -2.96
CA ALA A 140 -2.84 19.71 -3.99
C ALA A 140 -1.74 20.45 -4.76
N SER A 141 -0.76 21.01 -4.03
CA SER A 141 0.40 21.68 -4.63
C SER A 141 1.26 20.74 -5.49
N ALA A 142 1.40 19.47 -5.11
CA ALA A 142 2.12 18.47 -5.90
C ALA A 142 1.35 18.08 -7.17
N VAL A 143 0.04 17.88 -7.04
CA VAL A 143 -0.87 17.54 -8.14
C VAL A 143 -0.93 18.63 -9.19
N GLU A 144 -1.06 19.89 -8.77
CA GLU A 144 -1.10 21.04 -9.68
C GLU A 144 0.21 21.22 -10.46
N ARG A 145 1.36 21.02 -9.80
CA ARG A 145 2.67 21.09 -10.46
C ARG A 145 2.81 19.97 -11.49
N ALA A 146 2.46 18.74 -11.11
CA ALA A 146 2.49 17.60 -12.02
C ALA A 146 1.54 17.80 -13.21
N PHE A 147 0.34 18.35 -12.97
CA PHE A 147 -0.61 18.66 -14.03
C PHE A 147 -0.10 19.74 -14.99
N LYS A 148 0.52 20.81 -14.46
CA LYS A 148 1.17 21.86 -15.28
C LYS A 148 2.28 21.29 -16.17
N ASP A 149 2.95 20.24 -15.73
CA ASP A 149 3.97 19.51 -16.49
C ASP A 149 3.37 18.44 -17.45
N GLY A 150 2.04 18.37 -17.57
CA GLY A 150 1.32 17.49 -18.49
C GLY A 150 0.97 16.12 -17.92
N ILE A 151 1.15 15.88 -16.62
CA ILE A 151 0.81 14.61 -15.97
C ILE A 151 -0.66 14.63 -15.55
N VAL A 152 -1.51 14.04 -16.38
CA VAL A 152 -2.98 14.00 -16.20
C VAL A 152 -3.49 12.74 -15.50
N ARG A 153 -2.63 11.73 -15.32
CA ARG A 153 -2.90 10.50 -14.56
C ARG A 153 -1.96 10.43 -13.39
N GLN A 154 -2.51 10.43 -12.19
CA GLN A 154 -1.68 10.54 -11.00
C GLN A 154 -2.16 9.60 -9.91
N THR A 155 -1.21 9.09 -9.12
CA THR A 155 -1.47 8.29 -7.92
C THR A 155 -1.11 9.11 -6.68
N ILE A 156 -2.02 9.15 -5.72
CA ILE A 156 -1.87 9.85 -4.44
C ILE A 156 -2.01 8.84 -3.31
N ARG A 157 -1.10 8.85 -2.34
CA ARG A 157 -1.18 7.99 -1.14
C ARG A 157 -1.14 8.86 0.12
N PHE A 158 -2.28 9.11 0.72
CA PHE A 158 -2.38 9.75 2.02
C PHE A 158 -1.98 8.78 3.14
N ALA A 159 -1.28 9.28 4.14
CA ALA A 159 -1.43 8.76 5.50
C ALA A 159 -2.86 9.10 5.92
N LEU A 160 -3.68 8.09 6.13
CA LEU A 160 -5.10 8.25 6.43
C LEU A 160 -5.24 8.80 7.85
N LEU A 161 -5.20 10.11 7.97
CA LEU A 161 -5.41 10.82 9.23
C LEU A 161 -6.89 11.16 9.37
N THR A 162 -7.41 11.09 10.60
CA THR A 162 -8.68 11.74 10.93
C THR A 162 -8.46 13.25 11.16
N ASP A 163 -9.53 14.04 11.20
CA ASP A 163 -9.43 15.51 11.29
C ASP A 163 -8.66 16.00 12.54
N ASP A 164 -8.71 15.23 13.63
CA ASP A 164 -8.06 15.55 14.91
C ASP A 164 -6.72 14.80 15.12
N GLU A 165 -6.27 14.00 14.14
CA GLU A 165 -5.04 13.19 14.27
C GLU A 165 -3.80 13.95 13.77
N GLU A 166 -2.76 13.95 14.59
CA GLU A 166 -1.44 14.44 14.21
C GLU A 166 -0.63 13.38 13.44
N MET A 167 0.23 13.84 12.53
CA MET A 167 1.15 12.96 11.80
C MET A 167 2.19 12.30 12.72
N SER A 168 2.57 12.98 13.79
CA SER A 168 3.42 12.45 14.86
C SER A 168 2.53 11.74 15.88
N GLY A 169 2.47 10.42 15.81
CA GLY A 169 1.63 9.64 16.70
C GLY A 169 1.73 8.14 16.43
N GLU A 170 1.05 7.36 17.27
CA GLU A 170 0.88 5.93 17.04
C GLU A 170 0.14 5.70 15.72
N LEU A 171 0.49 4.63 15.02
CA LEU A 171 -0.15 4.29 13.76
C LEU A 171 -1.58 3.85 14.04
N ASN A 172 -2.56 4.59 13.51
CA ASN A 172 -3.96 4.22 13.67
C ASN A 172 -4.27 2.85 13.08
N GLU A 173 -4.75 1.96 13.93
CA GLU A 173 -5.37 0.71 13.52
C GLU A 173 -6.82 0.97 13.14
N TRP A 174 -7.26 0.44 12.01
CA TRP A 174 -8.61 0.61 11.48
C TRP A 174 -9.44 -0.66 11.74
N PRO A 175 -10.04 -0.83 12.94
CA PRO A 175 -10.72 -2.07 13.32
C PRO A 175 -11.93 -2.41 12.43
N GLY A 176 -12.58 -1.40 11.87
CA GLY A 176 -13.70 -1.53 10.92
C GLY A 176 -13.27 -1.69 9.45
N GLY A 177 -11.97 -1.88 9.19
CA GLY A 177 -11.43 -2.12 7.86
C GLY A 177 -11.63 -0.97 6.87
N ALA A 178 -11.60 -1.30 5.57
CA ALA A 178 -11.60 -0.32 4.47
C ALA A 178 -12.84 0.60 4.48
N LYS A 179 -14.01 0.11 4.92
CA LYS A 179 -15.21 0.93 5.03
C LYS A 179 -15.09 2.02 6.09
N GLN A 180 -14.52 1.70 7.24
CA GLN A 180 -14.24 2.69 8.27
C GLN A 180 -13.18 3.68 7.78
N MET A 181 -12.09 3.17 7.20
CA MET A 181 -11.02 3.99 6.60
C MET A 181 -11.58 5.01 5.61
N PHE A 182 -12.50 4.60 4.75
CA PHE A 182 -13.14 5.49 3.76
C PHE A 182 -13.99 6.54 4.42
N ARG A 183 -14.86 6.17 5.35
CA ARG A 183 -15.77 7.11 6.01
C ARG A 183 -15.02 8.17 6.81
N GLU A 184 -13.97 7.76 7.54
CA GLU A 184 -13.32 8.60 8.56
C GLU A 184 -12.12 9.37 8.03
N ALA A 185 -11.40 8.86 7.02
CA ALA A 185 -10.22 9.53 6.47
C ALA A 185 -10.25 9.64 4.94
N GLY A 186 -10.48 8.53 4.23
CA GLY A 186 -10.36 8.48 2.77
C GLY A 186 -11.28 9.48 2.05
N ARG A 187 -12.55 9.55 2.44
CA ARG A 187 -13.53 10.48 1.87
C ARG A 187 -13.25 11.93 2.26
N PRO A 188 -13.10 12.32 3.56
CA PRO A 188 -12.78 13.69 3.94
C PRO A 188 -11.52 14.23 3.24
N LEU A 189 -10.43 13.45 3.22
CA LEU A 189 -9.17 13.84 2.58
C LEU A 189 -9.32 14.02 1.07
N THR A 190 -10.05 13.11 0.41
CA THR A 190 -10.28 13.22 -1.04
C THR A 190 -11.15 14.42 -1.39
N GLU A 191 -12.26 14.63 -0.67
CA GLU A 191 -13.13 15.78 -0.90
C GLU A 191 -12.39 17.10 -0.64
N ALA A 192 -11.56 17.16 0.41
CA ALA A 192 -10.74 18.33 0.72
C ALA A 192 -9.69 18.58 -0.38
N LEU A 193 -9.00 17.53 -0.85
CA LEU A 193 -8.06 17.63 -1.96
C LEU A 193 -8.74 18.19 -3.22
N LEU A 194 -9.88 17.64 -3.60
CA LEU A 194 -10.60 18.05 -4.80
C LEU A 194 -11.19 19.47 -4.72
N ARG A 195 -11.36 20.02 -3.51
CA ARG A 195 -11.71 21.42 -3.29
C ARG A 195 -10.50 22.36 -3.44
N GLU A 196 -9.31 21.88 -3.06
CA GLU A 196 -8.07 22.67 -3.09
C GLU A 196 -7.36 22.63 -4.44
N VAL A 197 -7.44 21.52 -5.18
CA VAL A 197 -6.79 21.37 -6.48
C VAL A 197 -7.39 22.33 -7.50
N ASN A 198 -6.59 23.29 -7.96
CA ASN A 198 -6.96 24.23 -9.01
C ASN A 198 -6.17 23.95 -10.29
N VAL A 199 -6.83 23.24 -11.20
CA VAL A 199 -6.28 22.85 -12.50
C VAL A 199 -6.30 24.02 -13.50
N ASP A 200 -7.23 24.97 -13.36
CA ASP A 200 -7.40 26.11 -14.25
C ASP A 200 -6.64 27.36 -13.76
N ALA A 201 -5.41 27.52 -14.24
CA ALA A 201 -4.56 28.66 -13.89
C ALA A 201 -5.08 30.03 -14.38
N SER A 202 -6.04 30.06 -15.31
CA SER A 202 -6.45 31.27 -16.04
C SER A 202 -7.70 31.98 -15.50
N GLY A 203 -8.42 31.38 -14.56
CA GLY A 203 -9.61 31.99 -13.98
C GLY A 203 -9.91 31.38 -12.62
N LYS A 204 -9.65 32.13 -11.54
CA LYS A 204 -10.23 31.79 -10.24
C LYS A 204 -11.75 31.93 -10.40
N SER A 205 -12.41 30.81 -10.63
CA SER A 205 -13.83 30.67 -10.29
C SER A 205 -13.96 31.10 -8.84
N ASN A 206 -14.69 32.20 -8.58
CA ASN A 206 -14.99 32.62 -7.20
C ASN A 206 -15.99 31.66 -6.51
N LEU A 207 -16.52 30.68 -7.24
CA LEU A 207 -17.42 29.68 -6.71
C LEU A 207 -16.64 28.42 -6.32
N PRO A 208 -16.88 27.86 -5.12
CA PRO A 208 -16.28 26.60 -4.73
C PRO A 208 -16.75 25.47 -5.67
N PRO A 209 -15.88 24.50 -5.98
CA PRO A 209 -16.27 23.38 -6.82
C PRO A 209 -17.38 22.57 -6.17
N THR A 210 -18.26 22.02 -7.01
CA THR A 210 -19.30 21.10 -6.54
C THR A 210 -18.73 19.69 -6.53
N ILE A 211 -18.66 19.09 -5.33
CA ILE A 211 -18.14 17.74 -5.14
C ILE A 211 -19.29 16.74 -5.15
N THR A 212 -19.16 15.69 -5.95
CA THR A 212 -20.10 14.57 -6.00
C THR A 212 -19.37 13.27 -5.71
N THR A 213 -19.95 12.46 -4.82
CA THR A 213 -19.38 11.16 -4.41
C THR A 213 -20.35 10.05 -4.81
N LYS A 214 -19.84 9.03 -5.48
CA LYS A 214 -20.59 7.83 -5.87
C LYS A 214 -19.82 6.60 -5.41
N ASP A 215 -20.37 5.90 -4.43
CA ASP A 215 -19.82 4.63 -3.96
C ASP A 215 -19.89 3.59 -5.09
N ILE A 216 -18.82 2.81 -5.27
CA ILE A 216 -18.79 1.75 -6.28
C ILE A 216 -19.39 0.47 -5.68
N TRP A 217 -18.92 0.11 -4.49
CA TRP A 217 -19.51 -0.93 -3.65
C TRP A 217 -19.67 -0.40 -2.23
N ASP A 218 -20.74 -0.86 -1.60
CA ASP A 218 -21.12 -0.48 -0.24
C ASP A 218 -20.27 -1.14 0.86
N PHE A 219 -19.51 -2.18 0.51
CA PHE A 219 -18.79 -3.02 1.49
C PHE A 219 -17.27 -2.79 1.54
N ASP A 220 -16.63 -2.40 0.45
CA ASP A 220 -15.15 -2.31 0.37
C ASP A 220 -14.59 -0.90 0.58
N GLY A 221 -15.46 0.11 0.71
CA GLY A 221 -15.05 1.50 0.94
C GLY A 221 -14.51 2.19 -0.31
N SER A 222 -14.74 1.65 -1.50
CA SER A 222 -14.35 2.28 -2.76
C SER A 222 -15.41 3.26 -3.28
N ALA A 223 -14.95 4.40 -3.79
CA ALA A 223 -15.84 5.42 -4.36
C ALA A 223 -15.18 6.22 -5.46
N VAL A 224 -16.00 6.75 -6.36
CA VAL A 224 -15.60 7.80 -7.30
C VAL A 224 -16.02 9.14 -6.72
N VAL A 225 -15.07 10.04 -6.58
CA VAL A 225 -15.30 11.43 -6.17
C VAL A 225 -14.95 12.33 -7.34
N SER A 226 -15.91 13.14 -7.79
CA SER A 226 -15.70 14.09 -8.89
C SER A 226 -15.92 15.51 -8.41
N SER A 227 -15.06 16.40 -8.86
CA SER A 227 -15.13 17.84 -8.68
C SER A 227 -15.56 18.46 -10.00
N LYS A 228 -16.68 19.19 -9.97
CA LYS A 228 -17.14 19.97 -11.12
C LYS A 228 -16.89 21.44 -10.87
N ASN A 229 -16.07 22.04 -11.74
CA ASN A 229 -15.86 23.47 -11.74
C ASN A 229 -16.96 24.13 -12.58
N GLY A 230 -17.66 25.12 -12.01
CA GLY A 230 -18.82 25.76 -12.65
C GLY A 230 -18.50 26.56 -13.92
N SER A 231 -17.25 26.57 -14.36
CA SER A 231 -16.83 27.12 -15.64
C SER A 231 -17.18 26.17 -16.78
N GLU A 232 -17.84 26.65 -17.83
CA GLU A 232 -18.18 25.89 -19.05
C GLU A 232 -16.96 25.36 -19.83
N ARG A 233 -15.73 25.69 -19.40
CA ARG A 233 -14.50 25.26 -20.05
C ARG A 233 -14.18 23.81 -19.69
N ARG A 234 -14.08 22.96 -20.72
CA ARG A 234 -13.56 21.58 -20.61
C ARG A 234 -12.11 21.64 -20.14
N GLY A 235 -11.84 21.35 -18.88
CA GLY A 235 -10.46 21.32 -18.34
C GLY A 235 -10.35 21.40 -16.82
N GLY A 236 -11.35 21.99 -16.15
CA GLY A 236 -11.33 22.16 -14.69
C GLY A 236 -11.86 20.97 -13.89
N ASP A 237 -12.52 20.00 -14.51
CA ASP A 237 -13.12 18.87 -13.79
C ASP A 237 -12.04 17.86 -13.39
N VAL A 238 -12.12 17.39 -12.14
CA VAL A 238 -11.19 16.41 -11.58
C VAL A 238 -11.98 15.22 -11.10
N THR A 239 -11.57 14.02 -11.49
CA THR A 239 -12.15 12.77 -10.98
C THR A 239 -11.11 12.00 -10.20
N ALA A 240 -11.53 11.37 -9.09
CA ALA A 240 -10.70 10.57 -8.22
C ALA A 240 -11.38 9.23 -7.92
N LEU A 241 -10.63 8.14 -8.03
CA LEU A 241 -11.04 6.81 -7.60
C LEU A 241 -10.34 6.48 -6.27
N VAL A 242 -11.12 6.31 -5.21
CA VAL A 242 -10.62 6.09 -3.85
C VAL A 242 -10.61 4.60 -3.52
N PHE A 243 -9.50 4.14 -2.93
CA PHE A 243 -9.29 2.76 -2.48
C PHE A 243 -9.55 1.66 -3.53
N PRO A 244 -9.10 1.81 -4.79
CA PRO A 244 -9.18 0.68 -5.70
C PRO A 244 -8.30 -0.49 -5.20
N ASN A 245 -8.75 -1.72 -5.40
CA ASN A 245 -7.99 -2.94 -5.05
C ASN A 245 -7.51 -3.71 -6.30
N THR A 246 -6.82 -4.84 -6.09
CA THR A 246 -6.23 -5.69 -7.14
C THR A 246 -7.24 -6.54 -7.95
N ASP A 247 -8.54 -6.45 -7.69
CA ASP A 247 -9.58 -7.15 -8.43
C ASP A 247 -9.75 -6.60 -9.85
N ILE A 248 -10.03 -7.50 -10.79
CA ILE A 248 -10.26 -7.18 -12.21
C ILE A 248 -11.35 -6.13 -12.41
N LYS A 249 -12.32 -6.06 -11.51
CA LYS A 249 -13.39 -5.06 -11.61
C LYS A 249 -12.82 -3.65 -11.57
N TYR A 250 -11.90 -3.35 -10.66
CA TYR A 250 -11.28 -2.04 -10.57
C TYR A 250 -10.47 -1.70 -11.81
N LEU A 251 -9.81 -2.67 -12.44
CA LEU A 251 -9.14 -2.45 -13.72
C LEU A 251 -10.14 -2.02 -14.81
N LYS A 252 -11.33 -2.63 -14.86
CA LYS A 252 -12.40 -2.22 -15.79
C LYS A 252 -12.97 -0.85 -15.45
N ASP A 253 -13.17 -0.55 -14.17
CA ASP A 253 -13.68 0.74 -13.73
C ASP A 253 -12.68 1.85 -14.06
N ILE A 254 -11.39 1.63 -13.81
CA ILE A 254 -10.30 2.55 -14.18
C ILE A 254 -10.31 2.79 -15.69
N GLU A 255 -10.32 1.75 -16.52
CA GLU A 255 -10.38 1.90 -17.98
C GLU A 255 -11.63 2.67 -18.44
N THR A 256 -12.78 2.48 -17.79
CA THR A 256 -14.03 3.14 -18.16
C THR A 256 -14.01 4.62 -17.78
N ILE A 257 -13.65 4.91 -16.53
CA ILE A 257 -13.55 6.28 -16.01
C ILE A 257 -12.49 7.05 -16.78
N ASP A 258 -11.34 6.44 -17.06
CA ASP A 258 -10.25 7.04 -17.84
C ASP A 258 -10.71 7.49 -19.24
N LYS A 259 -11.52 6.65 -19.92
CA LYS A 259 -12.11 6.98 -21.23
C LYS A 259 -13.16 8.09 -21.11
N ASP A 260 -13.97 8.07 -20.06
CA ASP A 260 -15.03 9.07 -19.84
C ASP A 260 -14.46 10.45 -19.51
N VAL A 261 -13.39 10.49 -18.70
CA VAL A 261 -12.64 11.70 -18.33
C VAL A 261 -11.87 12.25 -19.55
N GLY A 262 -11.31 11.37 -20.38
CA GLY A 262 -10.58 11.74 -21.57
C GLY A 262 -9.15 12.26 -21.28
N PRO A 263 -8.35 12.51 -22.33
CA PRO A 263 -6.89 12.64 -22.21
C PRO A 263 -6.41 13.97 -21.60
N GLU A 264 -7.25 14.99 -21.52
CA GLU A 264 -6.86 16.33 -21.05
C GLU A 264 -7.25 16.60 -19.59
N GLN A 265 -8.23 15.86 -19.05
CA GLN A 265 -8.74 16.06 -17.70
C GLN A 265 -7.96 15.23 -16.68
N LEU A 266 -7.92 15.68 -15.44
CA LEU A 266 -7.17 15.04 -14.36
C LEU A 266 -7.94 13.84 -13.78
N PHE A 267 -7.31 12.66 -13.79
CA PHE A 267 -7.80 11.47 -13.12
C PHE A 267 -6.81 10.98 -12.06
N LEU A 268 -7.29 10.85 -10.83
CA LEU A 268 -6.50 10.50 -9.65
C LEU A 268 -6.87 9.10 -9.14
N LEU A 269 -5.85 8.32 -8.77
CA LEU A 269 -6.02 7.12 -7.95
C LEU A 269 -5.60 7.45 -6.51
N ILE A 270 -6.54 7.42 -5.58
CA ILE A 270 -6.31 7.75 -4.18
C ILE A 270 -6.18 6.48 -3.36
N ASN A 271 -5.03 6.33 -2.69
CA ASN A 271 -4.68 5.22 -1.82
C ASN A 271 -4.99 3.82 -2.43
N PRO A 272 -4.48 3.50 -3.63
CA PRO A 272 -4.64 2.15 -4.16
C PRO A 272 -4.05 1.11 -3.20
N PHE A 273 -4.70 -0.06 -3.08
CA PHE A 273 -4.21 -1.18 -2.25
C PHE A 273 -3.03 -1.95 -2.86
N TRP A 274 -2.41 -1.41 -3.90
CA TRP A 274 -1.22 -1.96 -4.55
C TRP A 274 -0.09 -0.93 -4.56
N ARG A 275 1.14 -1.43 -4.57
CA ARG A 275 2.34 -0.59 -4.72
C ARG A 275 2.92 -0.67 -6.12
N ASP A 276 2.99 -1.89 -6.62
CA ASP A 276 3.63 -2.29 -7.86
C ASP A 276 2.82 -3.40 -8.55
N VAL A 277 3.32 -3.84 -9.70
CA VAL A 277 2.69 -4.91 -10.50
C VAL A 277 2.75 -6.25 -9.76
N GLU A 278 3.74 -6.43 -8.87
CA GLU A 278 3.89 -7.64 -8.04
C GLU A 278 2.83 -7.74 -6.93
N SER A 279 2.18 -6.63 -6.59
CA SER A 279 1.03 -6.61 -5.68
C SER A 279 -0.15 -7.44 -6.22
N TRP A 280 -0.22 -7.67 -7.54
CA TRP A 280 -1.08 -8.69 -8.13
C TRP A 280 -0.39 -10.05 -8.02
N GLY A 281 -0.56 -10.67 -6.85
CA GLY A 281 -0.07 -12.02 -6.58
C GLY A 281 -0.62 -13.06 -7.57
N PHE A 282 -0.06 -14.27 -7.52
CA PHE A 282 -0.51 -15.38 -8.35
C PHE A 282 -1.95 -15.78 -7.97
N ASN A 283 -2.92 -15.30 -8.75
CA ASN A 283 -4.32 -15.60 -8.54
C ASN A 283 -4.78 -16.65 -9.55
N ILE A 284 -4.99 -17.89 -9.07
CA ILE A 284 -5.47 -19.03 -9.89
C ILE A 284 -6.83 -18.70 -10.52
N LEU A 285 -7.66 -17.90 -9.84
CA LEU A 285 -8.98 -17.51 -10.33
C LEU A 285 -8.89 -16.38 -11.38
N GLN A 286 -7.72 -15.76 -11.54
CA GLN A 286 -7.51 -14.60 -12.40
C GLN A 286 -6.12 -14.66 -13.09
N PRO A 287 -5.92 -15.62 -14.01
CA PRO A 287 -4.60 -15.91 -14.59
C PRO A 287 -3.95 -14.75 -15.37
N ASN A 288 -4.70 -13.71 -15.73
CA ASN A 288 -4.21 -12.54 -16.49
C ASN A 288 -4.27 -11.21 -15.72
N GLY A 289 -4.58 -11.22 -14.42
CA GLY A 289 -4.75 -10.00 -13.63
C GLY A 289 -3.50 -9.11 -13.67
N LYS A 290 -2.32 -9.70 -13.48
CA LYS A 290 -1.03 -9.00 -13.49
C LYS A 290 -0.71 -8.30 -14.81
N LYS A 291 -0.91 -8.99 -15.95
CA LYS A 291 -0.69 -8.42 -17.29
C LYS A 291 -1.62 -7.25 -17.56
N ARG A 292 -2.89 -7.39 -17.18
CA ARG A 292 -3.88 -6.32 -17.34
C ARG A 292 -3.56 -5.13 -16.45
N ALA A 293 -3.12 -5.35 -15.21
CA ALA A 293 -2.72 -4.27 -14.31
C ALA A 293 -1.54 -3.47 -14.88
N GLN A 294 -0.55 -4.15 -15.47
CA GLN A 294 0.55 -3.51 -16.18
C GLN A 294 0.02 -2.58 -17.28
N GLU A 295 -0.84 -3.09 -18.16
CA GLU A 295 -1.38 -2.33 -19.30
C GLU A 295 -2.28 -1.16 -18.86
N VAL A 296 -3.12 -1.36 -17.84
CA VAL A 296 -4.15 -0.38 -17.44
C VAL A 296 -3.62 0.71 -16.52
N VAL A 297 -2.71 0.37 -15.61
CA VAL A 297 -2.27 1.29 -14.55
C VAL A 297 -0.82 1.73 -14.77
N PHE A 298 0.09 0.78 -14.93
CA PHE A 298 1.53 1.10 -14.89
C PHE A 298 2.04 1.64 -16.24
N ASP A 299 1.50 1.16 -17.36
CA ASP A 299 1.85 1.63 -18.70
C ASP A 299 1.11 2.92 -19.08
N ASN A 300 -0.08 3.17 -18.49
CA ASN A 300 -0.90 4.36 -18.75
C ASN A 300 -0.47 5.59 -17.92
N GLY A 301 0.69 5.53 -17.26
CA GLY A 301 1.31 6.71 -16.66
C GLY A 301 0.64 7.22 -15.38
N TYR A 302 0.05 6.34 -14.57
CA TYR A 302 -0.43 6.69 -13.21
C TYR A 302 0.73 6.89 -12.23
N ASP A 303 1.56 7.90 -12.52
CA ASP A 303 2.77 8.23 -11.77
C ASP A 303 2.42 8.66 -10.33
N VAL A 304 3.21 8.25 -9.34
CA VAL A 304 3.01 8.66 -7.94
C VAL A 304 3.47 10.11 -7.78
N THR A 305 2.52 11.03 -7.68
CA THR A 305 2.81 12.47 -7.56
C THR A 305 2.87 12.94 -6.12
N TYR A 306 2.12 12.29 -5.24
CA TYR A 306 2.15 12.53 -3.81
C TYR A 306 2.00 11.24 -3.00
N ALA A 307 2.83 11.05 -1.99
CA ALA A 307 2.69 9.93 -1.08
C ALA A 307 3.26 10.26 0.31
N VAL A 308 2.55 9.89 1.36
CA VAL A 308 3.04 9.91 2.74
C VAL A 308 2.86 8.51 3.31
N GLN A 309 3.96 7.85 3.63
CA GLN A 309 3.94 6.51 4.21
C GLN A 309 4.50 6.57 5.63
N ARG A 310 3.66 6.22 6.61
CA ARG A 310 4.05 6.02 8.01
C ARG A 310 4.35 4.54 8.23
N PHE A 311 5.49 4.24 8.84
CA PHE A 311 5.82 2.88 9.27
C PHE A 311 6.91 2.91 10.35
N SER A 312 7.12 1.80 11.05
CA SER A 312 8.21 1.67 12.02
C SER A 312 9.40 0.92 11.42
N ALA A 313 10.61 1.44 11.62
CA ALA A 313 11.85 0.75 11.30
C ALA A 313 12.79 0.85 12.51
N ARG A 314 13.34 -0.30 12.94
CA ARG A 314 14.18 -0.39 14.16
C ARG A 314 13.52 0.15 15.45
N GLY A 315 12.19 0.18 15.50
CA GLY A 315 11.44 0.74 16.64
C GLY A 315 11.36 2.27 16.63
N GLU A 316 11.78 2.92 15.55
CA GLU A 316 11.61 4.36 15.31
C GLU A 316 10.43 4.60 14.37
N ASP A 317 9.69 5.68 14.61
CA ASP A 317 8.59 6.11 13.76
C ASP A 317 9.16 6.85 12.54
N CYS A 318 8.94 6.28 11.36
CA CYS A 318 9.54 6.71 10.11
C CYS A 318 8.47 7.21 9.13
N ILE A 319 8.84 8.20 8.31
CA ILE A 319 8.01 8.71 7.23
C ILE A 319 8.80 8.70 5.92
N ALA A 320 8.21 8.10 4.89
CA ALA A 320 8.61 8.31 3.51
C ALA A 320 7.64 9.27 2.82
N LEU A 321 8.16 10.38 2.32
CA LEU A 321 7.40 11.46 1.70
C LEU A 321 7.79 11.63 0.23
N LYS A 322 6.82 11.56 -0.66
CA LYS A 322 6.94 11.95 -2.07
C LYS A 322 6.06 13.16 -2.32
N ALA A 323 6.64 14.22 -2.87
CA ALA A 323 5.88 15.37 -3.36
C ALA A 323 6.51 15.87 -4.66
N TYR A 324 5.82 15.68 -5.79
CA TYR A 324 6.28 16.11 -7.10
C TYR A 324 6.66 17.61 -7.11
N PRO A 325 7.79 18.01 -7.72
CA PRO A 325 8.71 17.23 -8.56
C PRO A 325 9.86 16.57 -7.79
N TYR A 326 9.86 16.62 -6.46
CA TYR A 326 11.00 16.17 -5.65
C TYR A 326 11.03 14.64 -5.53
N ASP A 327 12.23 14.10 -5.37
CA ASP A 327 12.49 12.69 -5.04
C ASP A 327 11.86 12.30 -3.70
N TRP A 328 11.81 11.01 -3.40
CA TRP A 328 11.37 10.53 -2.09
C TRP A 328 12.29 11.07 -1.01
N GLN A 329 11.70 11.54 0.09
CA GLN A 329 12.40 12.06 1.24
C GLN A 329 12.08 11.19 2.45
N MET A 330 13.12 10.87 3.21
CA MET A 330 13.04 9.95 4.34
C MET A 330 13.20 10.73 5.63
N TYR A 331 12.32 10.50 6.58
CA TYR A 331 12.29 11.16 7.88
C TYR A 331 12.15 10.13 9.00
N ALA A 332 12.74 10.40 10.15
CA ALA A 332 12.44 9.69 11.38
C ALA A 332 12.12 10.68 12.50
N TYR A 333 11.12 10.35 13.31
CA TYR A 333 10.79 11.16 14.46
C TYR A 333 11.76 10.92 15.60
N ARG A 334 12.23 12.01 16.20
CA ARG A 334 12.98 11.98 17.45
C ARG A 334 12.22 12.75 18.51
N GLU A 335 12.19 12.21 19.71
CA GLU A 335 11.64 12.92 20.89
C GLU A 335 12.55 14.10 21.25
N ASP A 336 11.97 15.29 21.38
CA ASP A 336 12.69 16.48 21.84
C ASP A 336 13.23 16.23 23.27
N PRO A 337 14.53 16.47 23.54
CA PRO A 337 15.06 16.43 24.91
C PRO A 337 14.44 17.46 25.84
N SER A 338 13.97 18.59 25.29
CA SER A 338 13.56 19.77 26.06
C SER A 338 12.07 19.75 26.42
N TRP A 339 11.25 19.00 25.67
CA TRP A 339 9.80 18.98 25.80
C TRP A 339 9.26 17.55 25.76
N PHE A 340 8.70 17.12 26.89
CA PHE A 340 8.00 15.84 26.99
C PHE A 340 6.87 15.79 25.94
N ASN A 341 6.83 14.67 25.19
CA ASN A 341 5.83 14.32 24.16
C ASN A 341 5.94 15.04 22.81
N ARG A 342 6.87 15.97 22.59
CA ARG A 342 7.06 16.54 21.26
C ARG A 342 7.99 15.68 20.42
N GLN A 343 7.52 15.22 19.28
CA GLN A 343 8.35 14.53 18.29
C GLN A 343 8.70 15.48 17.17
N ILE A 344 9.98 15.51 16.78
CA ILE A 344 10.51 16.36 15.71
C ILE A 344 10.94 15.46 14.55
N PRO A 345 10.46 15.70 13.32
CA PRO A 345 10.90 14.94 12.16
C PRO A 345 12.34 15.33 11.80
N ILE A 346 13.23 14.33 11.78
CA ILE A 346 14.62 14.49 11.35
C ILE A 346 14.75 13.95 9.93
N TRP A 347 15.18 14.82 9.01
CA TRP A 347 15.47 14.42 7.64
C TRP A 347 16.67 13.48 7.59
N LEU A 348 16.47 12.25 7.09
CA LEU A 348 17.46 11.20 6.97
C LEU A 348 18.23 11.25 5.64
N GLY A 349 17.51 11.51 4.55
CA GLY A 349 18.05 11.49 3.19
C GLY A 349 16.97 11.51 2.12
N SER A 350 17.35 11.24 0.87
CA SER A 350 16.43 11.14 -0.27
C SER A 350 16.72 9.91 -1.13
N SER A 351 15.70 9.41 -1.83
CA SER A 351 15.76 8.28 -2.75
C SER A 351 14.96 8.58 -4.03
N LYS A 352 15.45 8.12 -5.18
CA LYS A 352 14.71 8.24 -6.45
C LYS A 352 13.50 7.31 -6.50
N GLU A 353 13.65 6.13 -5.89
CA GLU A 353 12.63 5.09 -5.83
C GLU A 353 11.96 5.08 -4.44
N GLU A 354 10.78 4.45 -4.35
CA GLU A 354 10.07 4.28 -3.09
C GLU A 354 10.97 3.57 -2.07
N PRO A 355 11.28 4.20 -0.92
CA PRO A 355 12.31 3.71 -0.03
C PRO A 355 11.83 2.48 0.77
N SER A 356 12.72 1.51 0.95
CA SER A 356 12.43 0.29 1.71
C SER A 356 12.76 0.44 3.20
N SER A 357 12.18 -0.42 4.04
CA SER A 357 12.52 -0.46 5.48
C SER A 357 14.01 -0.75 5.75
N SER A 358 14.68 -1.46 4.83
CA SER A 358 16.13 -1.71 4.93
C SER A 358 16.94 -0.43 4.73
N GLN A 359 16.57 0.42 3.76
CA GLN A 359 17.21 1.71 3.53
C GLN A 359 17.07 2.63 4.76
N PHE A 360 15.88 2.67 5.37
CA PHE A 360 15.70 3.39 6.65
C PHE A 360 16.61 2.84 7.75
N SER A 361 16.68 1.52 7.88
CA SER A 361 17.52 0.88 8.90
C SER A 361 19.00 1.23 8.71
N GLU A 362 19.50 1.28 7.48
CA GLU A 362 20.88 1.70 7.18
C GLU A 362 21.13 3.16 7.56
N LEU A 363 20.22 4.07 7.18
CA LEU A 363 20.34 5.50 7.48
C LEU A 363 20.23 5.80 8.99
N LEU A 364 19.37 5.09 9.71
CA LEU A 364 19.27 5.19 11.16
C LEU A 364 20.55 4.72 11.85
N ASN A 365 21.18 3.64 11.37
CA ASN A 365 22.43 3.11 11.94
C ASN A 365 23.62 4.06 11.78
N ALA A 366 23.64 4.81 10.67
CA ALA A 366 24.68 5.79 10.39
C ALA A 366 24.61 7.00 11.33
N ARG A 367 23.49 7.20 12.03
CA ARG A 367 23.22 8.41 12.82
C ARG A 367 23.35 8.16 14.33
N PRO A 368 24.18 8.94 15.05
CA PRO A 368 24.39 8.74 16.47
C PRO A 368 23.09 8.93 17.28
N GLU A 369 22.19 9.80 16.84
CA GLU A 369 20.93 10.10 17.54
C GLU A 369 19.96 8.91 17.61
N PHE A 370 20.11 7.94 16.71
CA PHE A 370 19.25 6.76 16.59
C PHE A 370 19.96 5.45 16.96
N LYS A 371 21.16 5.51 17.55
CA LYS A 371 21.90 4.30 17.98
C LYS A 371 21.17 3.52 19.06
N MET A 372 20.51 4.23 19.98
CA MET A 372 19.62 3.63 20.98
C MET A 372 18.21 3.68 20.43
N SER A 373 17.42 2.62 20.60
CA SER A 373 16.02 2.63 20.15
C SER A 373 15.15 3.56 21.01
N LYS A 374 14.00 3.96 20.48
CA LYS A 374 12.97 4.74 21.21
C LYS A 374 12.72 4.20 22.63
N ASN A 375 12.47 2.90 22.76
CA ASN A 375 12.22 2.25 24.06
C ASN A 375 13.43 2.35 25.02
N MET A 376 14.66 2.23 24.50
CA MET A 376 15.87 2.38 25.32
C MET A 376 16.05 3.81 25.80
N ARG A 377 15.80 4.80 24.92
CA ARG A 377 15.87 6.22 25.28
C ARG A 377 14.82 6.58 26.32
N GLN A 378 13.58 6.10 26.15
CA GLN A 378 12.52 6.27 27.14
C GLN A 378 12.89 5.62 28.49
N MET A 379 13.49 4.43 28.48
CA MET A 379 13.94 3.77 29.71
C MET A 379 15.07 4.53 30.42
N GLN A 380 16.07 5.05 29.69
CA GLN A 380 17.15 5.86 30.27
C GLN A 380 16.63 7.14 30.92
N ARG A 381 15.67 7.81 30.27
CA ARG A 381 14.95 8.97 30.81
C ARG A 381 14.23 8.63 32.11
N MET A 382 13.48 7.52 32.13
CA MET A 382 12.81 7.05 33.35
C MET A 382 13.78 6.69 34.48
N MET A 383 15.03 6.32 34.15
CA MET A 383 16.09 6.04 35.12
C MET A 383 16.86 7.28 35.57
N GLY A 384 16.54 8.48 35.05
CA GLY A 384 17.17 9.74 35.44
C GLY A 384 18.61 9.93 34.95
N ASN A 385 19.00 9.21 33.90
CA ASN A 385 20.37 9.26 33.34
C ASN A 385 20.51 10.31 32.21
N ASP A 386 19.72 11.39 32.21
CA ASP A 386 19.68 12.36 31.10
C ASP A 386 20.90 13.30 31.05
N ASP A 387 21.84 13.19 31.99
CA ASP A 387 23.09 13.95 32.02
C ASP A 387 24.30 13.09 31.58
N GLN A 388 24.48 12.89 30.27
CA GLN A 388 25.81 12.70 29.63
C GLN A 388 25.81 12.85 28.11
#